data_AF-A9A4N0-F1
#
_entry.id   AF-A9A4N0-F1
#
_cell.length_a   1.000
_cell.length_b   1.000
_cell.length_c   1.000
_cell.angle_alpha   90.00
_cell.angle_beta   90.00
_cell.angle_gamma   90.00
#
_symmetry.space_group_name_H-M   'P 1'
#
loop_
_entity.id
_entity.type
_entity.pdbx_description
1 polymer ?
#
loop_
_entity_poly.entity_id
_entity_poly.type
_entity_poly.pdbx_seq_one_letter_code
_entity_poly.pdbx_strand_id
1 'polypeptide(L)' 'MLEKQFDADVLYNRIVHFYMDKKGYTKEKANEIAQSVVQKEAQRRICKNEKCKHYSHDHIRNAETCLVAECDCHKFVK' A
#
# COMPACT_ATOMS: atom_id res chain seq x y z
N MET A 1 7.99 -13.83 -5.30
CA MET A 1 8.49 -13.20 -4.07
C MET A 1 7.33 -12.51 -3.38
N LEU A 2 7.19 -12.65 -2.06
CA LEU A 2 6.21 -11.90 -1.26
C LEU A 2 6.71 -10.46 -1.11
N GLU A 3 5.85 -9.46 -1.37
CA GLU A 3 6.21 -8.07 -1.12
C GLU A 3 6.25 -7.79 0.39
N LYS A 4 7.17 -6.94 0.84
CA LYS A 4 7.16 -6.47 2.24
C LYS A 4 5.83 -5.80 2.54
N GLN A 5 5.31 -6.06 3.74
CA GLN A 5 4.09 -5.44 4.24
C GLN A 5 4.20 -3.92 4.12
N PHE A 6 3.13 -3.31 3.62
CA PHE A 6 3.03 -1.86 3.53
C PHE A 6 2.59 -1.30 4.87
N ASP A 7 3.43 -0.45 5.44
CA ASP A 7 3.12 0.27 6.67
C ASP A 7 2.85 1.74 6.33
N ALA A 8 1.58 2.11 6.43
CA ALA A 8 1.09 3.44 6.10
C ALA A 8 1.64 4.49 7.09
N ASP A 9 1.76 4.15 8.37
CA ASP A 9 2.21 5.05 9.43
C ASP A 9 3.70 5.36 9.30
N VAL A 10 4.52 4.35 9.00
CA VAL A 10 5.96 4.54 8.76
C VAL A 10 6.19 5.42 7.53
N LEU A 11 5.45 5.17 6.44
CA LEU A 11 5.54 6.02 5.24
C LEU A 11 5.09 7.45 5.52
N TYR A 12 3.95 7.61 6.20
CA TYR A 12 3.41 8.91 6.58
C TYR A 12 4.43 9.74 7.37
N ASN A 13 4.95 9.17 8.46
CA ASN A 13 5.89 9.86 9.34
C ASN A 13 7.17 10.24 8.60
N ARG A 14 7.69 9.36 7.75
CA ARG A 14 8.89 9.64 6.95
C ARG A 14 8.69 10.82 6.00
N ILE A 15 7.51 10.94 5.38
CA ILE A 15 7.17 12.05 4.49
C ILE A 15 7.04 13.34 5.29
N VAL A 16 6.30 13.33 6.40
CA VAL A 16 6.11 14.51 7.26
C VAL A 16 7.46 15.05 7.73
N HIS A 17 8.32 14.20 8.30
CA HIS A 17 9.66 14.60 8.74
C HIS A 17 10.52 15.11 7.58
N PHE A 18 10.49 14.46 6.42
CA PHE A 18 11.25 14.93 5.26
C PHE A 18 10.83 16.34 4.84
N TYR A 19 9.53 16.62 4.70
CA TYR A 19 9.06 17.93 4.25
C TYR A 19 9.20 19.01 5.33
N MET A 20 9.09 18.65 6.61
CA MET A 20 9.36 19.60 7.70
C MET A 20 10.86 19.89 7.80
N ASP A 21 11.70 18.87 7.95
CA ASP A 21 13.12 19.04 8.30
C ASP A 21 13.99 19.42 7.09
N LYS A 22 13.67 18.91 5.89
CA LYS A 22 14.48 19.16 4.67
C LYS A 22 13.92 20.25 3.79
N LYS A 23 12.60 20.50 3.82
CA LYS A 23 11.94 21.50 2.96
C LYS A 23 11.39 22.70 3.73
N GLY A 24 11.41 22.67 5.07
CA GLY A 24 10.93 23.77 5.91
C GLY A 24 9.43 24.01 5.77
N TYR A 25 8.65 23.00 5.37
CA TYR A 25 7.20 23.14 5.22
C TYR A 25 6.52 23.19 6.58
N THR A 26 5.36 23.85 6.63
CA THR A 26 4.49 23.80 7.81
C THR A 26 3.98 22.37 8.01
N LYS A 27 3.65 22.05 9.26
CA LYS A 27 3.11 20.74 9.62
C LYS A 27 1.83 20.42 8.83
N GLU A 28 0.95 21.40 8.62
CA GLU A 28 -0.28 21.18 7.83
C GLU A 28 0.04 20.76 6.40
N LYS A 29 0.94 21.50 5.73
CA LYS A 29 1.31 21.21 4.33
C LYS A 29 2.04 19.87 4.20
N ALA A 30 2.91 19.54 5.16
CA ALA A 30 3.60 18.26 5.19
C ALA A 30 2.62 17.09 5.41
N ASN A 31 1.62 17.27 6.29
CA ASN A 31 0.57 16.29 6.53
C ASN A 31 -0.30 16.06 5.28
N GLU A 32 -0.73 17.12 4.59
CA GLU A 32 -1.54 17.00 3.37
C GLU A 32 -0.80 16.20 2.29
N ILE A 33 0.49 16.48 2.09
CA ILE A 33 1.35 15.74 1.15
C ILE A 33 1.45 14.28 1.58
N ALA A 34 1.72 14.02 2.87
CA ALA A 34 1.85 12.67 3.40
C ALA A 34 0.56 11.86 3.23
N GLN A 35 -0.61 12.44 3.52
CA GLN A 35 -1.91 11.78 3.32
C GLN A 35 -2.12 11.42 1.84
N SER A 36 -1.87 12.35 0.92
CA SER A 36 -2.04 12.11 -0.52
C SER A 36 -1.14 10.99 -1.04
N VAL A 37 0.12 10.96 -0.60
CA VAL A 37 1.10 9.95 -1.02
C VAL A 37 0.75 8.58 -0.43
N VAL A 38 0.42 8.51 0.85
CA VAL A 38 0.04 7.26 1.53
C VAL A 38 -1.22 6.67 0.90
N GLN A 39 -2.24 7.48 0.61
CA GLN A 39 -3.45 7.01 -0.07
C GLN A 39 -3.16 6.45 -1.47
N LYS A 40 -2.33 7.14 -2.26
CA LYS A 40 -1.93 6.66 -3.60
C LYS A 40 -1.15 5.36 -3.54
N GLU A 41 -0.21 5.24 -2.61
CA GLU A 41 0.59 4.03 -2.44
C GLU A 41 -0.24 2.87 -1.89
N ALA A 42 -1.17 3.12 -0.96
CA ALA A 42 -2.13 2.13 -0.49
C ALA A 42 -3.00 1.62 -1.66
N GLN A 43 -3.57 2.52 -2.46
CA GLN A 43 -4.38 2.15 -3.64
C GLN A 43 -3.59 1.37 -4.69
N ARG A 44 -2.33 1.75 -4.96
CA ARG A 44 -1.46 1.01 -5.89
C ARG A 44 -1.15 -0.41 -5.40
N ARG A 45 -1.14 -0.58 -4.08
CA ARG A 45 -0.91 -1.86 -3.41
C ARG A 45 -2.20 -2.63 -3.16
N ILE A 46 -3.36 -2.15 -3.60
CA ILE A 46 -4.59 -2.93 -3.65
C ILE A 46 -4.64 -3.67 -4.99
N CYS A 47 -5.13 -4.91 -4.95
CA CYS A 47 -5.39 -5.69 -6.14
C CYS A 47 -6.32 -4.95 -7.10
N LYS A 48 -5.91 -4.79 -8.35
CA LYS A 48 -6.72 -4.19 -9.41
C LYS A 48 -7.83 -5.09 -9.92
N ASN A 49 -7.90 -6.34 -9.45
CA ASN A 49 -9.04 -7.19 -9.75
C ASN A 49 -10.22 -6.72 -8.88
N GLU A 50 -11.29 -6.27 -9.54
CA GLU A 50 -12.48 -5.71 -8.89
C GLU A 50 -13.14 -6.68 -7.90
N LYS A 51 -12.85 -7.98 -8.02
CA LYS A 51 -13.37 -9.05 -7.16
C LYS A 51 -12.57 -9.31 -5.89
N CYS A 52 -11.24 -9.09 -5.87
CA CYS A 52 -10.38 -9.42 -4.71
C CYS A 52 -10.18 -8.19 -3.80
N LYS A 53 -9.92 -6.98 -4.32
CA LYS A 53 -9.63 -5.75 -3.55
C LYS A 53 -8.66 -5.91 -2.33
N HIS A 54 -7.96 -7.03 -2.21
CA HIS A 54 -7.02 -7.31 -1.13
C HIS A 54 -5.68 -6.62 -1.39
N TYR A 55 -4.85 -6.51 -0.36
CA TYR A 55 -3.53 -5.94 -0.52
C TYR A 55 -2.59 -6.89 -1.28
N SER A 56 -1.78 -6.36 -2.17
CA SER A 56 -0.73 -7.02 -2.96
C SER A 56 0.26 -7.86 -2.13
N HIS A 57 0.39 -7.62 -0.83
CA HIS A 57 1.19 -8.50 0.05
C HIS A 57 0.49 -9.84 0.35
N ASP A 58 -0.84 -9.88 0.25
CA ASP A 58 -1.64 -11.10 0.28
C ASP A 58 -1.70 -11.79 -1.10
N HIS A 59 -0.89 -11.32 -2.06
CA HIS A 59 -0.78 -11.94 -3.38
C HIS A 59 0.61 -12.55 -3.63
N ILE A 60 0.61 -13.74 -4.21
CA ILE A 60 1.80 -14.24 -4.90
C ILE A 60 1.85 -13.54 -6.26
N ARG A 61 2.57 -12.40 -6.31
CA ARG A 61 2.71 -11.54 -7.50
C ARG A 61 3.07 -12.28 -8.80
N ASN A 62 3.84 -13.36 -8.71
CA ASN A 62 4.26 -14.14 -9.88
C ASN A 62 3.19 -15.10 -10.41
N ALA A 63 2.15 -15.39 -9.62
CA ALA A 63 1.14 -16.39 -9.92
C ALA A 63 -0.29 -15.80 -9.99
N GLU A 64 -0.43 -14.47 -9.90
CA GLU A 64 -1.74 -13.78 -9.85
C GLU A 64 -2.73 -14.38 -8.83
N THR A 65 -2.22 -14.97 -7.74
CA THR A 65 -3.02 -15.75 -6.80
C THR A 65 -3.14 -15.01 -5.46
N CYS A 66 -4.38 -14.78 -4.97
CA CYS A 66 -4.63 -14.26 -3.61
C CYS A 66 -4.42 -15.40 -2.59
N LEU A 67 -3.80 -15.13 -1.44
CA LEU A 67 -3.58 -16.06 -0.32
C LEU A 67 -4.78 -16.12 0.65
N VAL A 68 -5.78 -15.28 0.44
CA VAL A 68 -7.03 -15.25 1.22
C VAL A 68 -7.93 -16.39 0.76
N ALA A 69 -8.30 -17.27 1.70
CA ALA A 69 -9.07 -18.49 1.43
C ALA A 69 -10.46 -18.23 0.81
N GLU A 70 -11.11 -17.11 1.15
CA GLU A 70 -12.44 -16.72 0.63
C GLU A 70 -12.38 -15.80 -0.59
N CYS A 71 -11.29 -15.85 -1.35
CA CYS A 71 -11.13 -14.97 -2.50
C CYS A 71 -11.31 -15.70 -3.84
N ASP A 72 -12.14 -15.15 -4.73
CA ASP A 72 -12.35 -15.62 -6.11
C ASP A 72 -11.07 -15.64 -6.98
N CYS A 73 -9.99 -15.01 -6.51
CA CYS A 73 -8.69 -14.98 -7.19
C CYS A 73 -7.74 -16.08 -6.71
N HIS A 74 -8.22 -17.02 -5.91
CA HIS A 74 -7.47 -18.19 -5.48
C HIS A 74 -7.40 -19.20 -6.63
N LYS A 75 -6.24 -19.31 -7.30
CA LYS A 75 -5.94 -20.32 -8.32
C LYS A 75 -5.16 -21.52 -7.77
N PHE A 76 -5.23 -21.81 -6.47
CA PHE A 76 -4.80 -23.13 -6.01
C PHE A 76 -5.86 -24.15 -6.48
N VAL A 77 -5.69 -24.59 -7.71
CA VAL A 77 -6.43 -25.73 -8.25
C VAL A 77 -6.05 -26.93 -7.39
N LYS A 78 -7.09 -27.65 -6.96
CA LYS A 78 -7.03 -28.83 -6.10
C LYS A 78 -6.12 -29.92 -6.67
#